data_AF-A0A7S4IIZ0-F1
#
_entry.id   AF-A0A7S4IIZ0-F1
#
_cell.length_a   1.000
_cell.length_b   1.000
_cell.length_c   1.000
_cell.angle_alpha   90.00
_cell.angle_beta   90.00
_cell.angle_gamma   90.00
#
_symmetry.space_group_name_H-M   'P 1'
#
loop_
_entity.id
_entity.type
_entity.pdbx_description
1 polymer ?
#
loop_
_entity_poly.entity_id
_entity_poly.type
_entity_poly.pdbx_seq_one_letter_code
_entity_poly.pdbx_strand_id
1 'polypeptide(L)'
;MRSPRSPIIHHQPSISNQQSCQMRADEVATLARSATVQLTANPRAEDAENELDVSNDKFKSLGLDPILLDSAAGLLTEVQQIANKYEHRCDRTKVVSKSYWNKGTAKAAEGKTVDVGAKVSA
;
A
#
# COMPACT_ATOMS: atom_id res chain seq x y z
N MET A 1 30.69 -5.98 -53.58
CA MET A 1 30.08 -7.01 -52.72
C MET A 1 29.63 -6.37 -51.41
N ARG A 2 28.33 -6.38 -51.10
CA ARG A 2 27.83 -5.95 -49.77
C ARG A 2 27.84 -7.17 -48.85
N SER A 3 28.49 -7.04 -47.70
CA SER A 3 28.42 -8.03 -46.62
C SER A 3 26.97 -8.19 -46.13
N PRO A 4 26.48 -9.41 -45.84
CA PRO A 4 25.14 -9.60 -45.30
C PRO A 4 25.06 -8.98 -43.90
N ARG A 5 24.01 -8.17 -43.65
CA ARG A 5 23.74 -7.65 -42.31
C ARG A 5 23.26 -8.79 -41.42
N SER A 6 23.82 -8.91 -40.22
CA SER A 6 23.34 -9.84 -39.19
C SER A 6 21.86 -9.61 -38.88
N PRO A 7 21.10 -10.67 -38.56
CA PRO A 7 19.67 -10.55 -38.25
C PRO A 7 19.45 -9.66 -37.03
N ILE A 8 18.46 -8.78 -37.11
CA ILE A 8 18.03 -7.94 -35.99
C ILE A 8 17.35 -8.85 -34.99
N ILE A 9 17.98 -9.08 -33.84
CA ILE A 9 17.37 -9.82 -32.73
C ILE A 9 16.33 -8.89 -32.11
N HIS A 10 15.04 -9.13 -32.36
CA HIS A 10 13.97 -8.40 -31.69
C HIS A 10 13.86 -8.89 -30.24
N HIS A 11 14.17 -8.03 -29.27
CA HIS A 11 13.84 -8.27 -27.87
C HIS A 11 12.31 -8.31 -27.71
N GLN A 12 11.77 -9.41 -27.17
CA GLN A 12 10.35 -9.54 -26.86
C GLN A 12 9.95 -8.67 -25.67
N PRO A 13 8.87 -7.88 -25.72
CA PRO A 13 8.44 -7.09 -24.57
C PRO A 13 8.10 -8.00 -23.39
N SER A 14 8.55 -7.61 -22.19
CA SER A 14 8.26 -8.32 -20.95
C SER A 14 7.49 -7.44 -19.98
N ILE A 15 6.45 -7.99 -19.34
CA ILE A 15 5.71 -7.36 -18.24
C ILE A 15 6.24 -7.93 -16.91
N SER A 16 6.61 -7.07 -15.98
CA SER A 16 7.06 -7.47 -14.64
C SER A 16 6.32 -6.66 -13.58
N ASN A 17 5.81 -7.33 -12.55
CA ASN A 17 5.16 -6.67 -11.42
C ASN A 17 6.22 -6.14 -10.47
N GLN A 18 6.29 -4.82 -10.30
CA GLN A 18 7.27 -4.18 -9.42
C GLN A 18 6.67 -3.98 -8.03
N GLN A 19 6.76 -5.02 -7.21
CA GLN A 19 6.27 -5.04 -5.83
C GLN A 19 7.04 -6.04 -4.97
N SER A 20 7.26 -5.70 -3.71
CA SER A 20 8.02 -6.55 -2.78
C SER A 20 7.13 -7.47 -1.94
N CYS A 21 5.95 -6.98 -1.54
CA CYS A 21 5.00 -7.70 -0.69
C CYS A 21 3.56 -7.30 -1.02
N GLN A 22 2.62 -8.13 -0.58
CA GLN A 22 1.18 -7.87 -0.56
C GLN A 22 0.73 -7.88 0.91
N MET A 23 -0.07 -6.91 1.32
CA MET A 23 -0.69 -6.87 2.64
C MET A 23 -2.07 -6.21 2.55
N ARG A 24 -2.96 -6.55 3.46
CA ARG A 24 -4.27 -5.91 3.61
C ARG A 24 -4.15 -4.58 4.38
N ALA A 25 -5.10 -3.68 4.19
CA ALA A 25 -5.04 -2.34 4.79
C ALA A 25 -5.12 -2.38 6.33
N ASP A 26 -5.85 -3.35 6.88
CA ASP A 26 -5.96 -3.62 8.32
C ASP A 26 -4.68 -4.23 8.91
N GLU A 27 -3.99 -5.10 8.16
CA GLU A 27 -2.66 -5.62 8.55
C GLU A 27 -1.63 -4.49 8.63
N VAL A 28 -1.60 -3.59 7.64
CA VAL A 28 -0.72 -2.42 7.65
C VAL A 28 -1.06 -1.49 8.81
N ALA A 29 -2.34 -1.24 9.08
CA ALA A 29 -2.78 -0.43 10.21
C ALA A 29 -2.38 -1.05 11.56
N THR A 30 -2.41 -2.38 11.65
CA THR A 30 -1.97 -3.14 12.84
C THR A 30 -0.45 -3.07 13.01
N LEU A 31 0.32 -3.18 11.93
CA LEU A 31 1.77 -3.11 11.95
C LEU A 31 2.28 -1.70 12.31
N ALA A 32 1.61 -0.66 11.81
CA ALA A 32 1.94 0.73 12.09
C ALA A 32 1.39 1.24 13.44
N ARG A 33 0.78 0.37 14.24
CA ARG A 33 -0.09 0.81 15.34
C ARG A 33 0.68 1.44 16.49
N SER A 34 0.56 2.76 16.58
CA SER A 34 0.94 3.57 17.74
C SER A 34 -0.27 4.15 18.50
N ALA A 35 -1.49 3.99 17.97
CA ALA A 35 -2.74 4.54 18.52
C ALA A 35 -3.99 3.72 18.10
N THR A 36 -5.18 4.18 18.48
CA THR A 36 -6.47 3.60 18.07
C THR A 36 -6.71 3.80 16.56
N VAL A 37 -7.11 2.73 15.87
CA VAL A 37 -7.47 2.77 14.44
C VAL A 37 -8.95 3.13 14.30
N GLN A 38 -9.24 4.19 13.55
CA GLN A 38 -10.62 4.59 13.24
C GLN A 38 -11.02 4.07 11.85
N LEU A 39 -12.11 3.30 11.80
CA LEU A 39 -12.69 2.84 10.54
C LEU A 39 -13.64 3.91 10.00
N THR A 40 -13.38 4.35 8.77
CA THR A 40 -14.18 5.35 8.05
C THR A 40 -14.81 4.71 6.81
N ALA A 41 -15.87 5.32 6.27
CA ALA A 41 -16.49 4.83 5.05
C ALA A 41 -15.49 4.88 3.88
N ASN A 42 -15.38 3.79 3.11
CA ASN A 42 -14.47 3.75 1.95
C ASN A 42 -14.94 4.78 0.90
N PRO A 43 -14.11 5.78 0.55
CA PRO A 43 -14.48 6.76 -0.46
C PRO A 43 -14.54 6.19 -1.90
N ARG A 44 -13.94 5.01 -2.13
CA ARG A 44 -13.85 4.31 -3.42
C ARG A 44 -14.91 3.21 -3.54
N ALA A 45 -15.23 2.82 -4.77
CA ALA A 45 -16.06 1.66 -5.06
C ALA A 45 -15.15 0.47 -5.41
N GLU A 46 -14.48 -0.05 -4.40
CA GLU A 46 -13.62 -1.22 -4.45
C GLU A 46 -14.12 -2.25 -3.43
N ASP A 47 -13.81 -3.52 -3.66
CA ASP A 47 -14.16 -4.57 -2.70
C ASP A 47 -13.37 -4.37 -1.41
N ALA A 48 -14.03 -4.57 -0.26
CA ALA A 48 -13.40 -4.41 1.05
C ALA A 48 -12.29 -5.45 1.29
N GLU A 49 -12.37 -6.59 0.60
CA GLU A 49 -11.40 -7.67 0.63
C GLU A 49 -11.32 -8.36 -0.74
N ASN A 50 -10.18 -8.98 -1.02
CA ASN A 50 -9.99 -9.87 -2.16
C ASN A 50 -8.87 -10.88 -1.86
N GLU A 51 -8.78 -11.90 -2.71
CA GLU A 51 -7.79 -12.98 -2.61
C GLU A 51 -6.67 -12.82 -3.67
N LEU A 52 -6.34 -11.57 -4.04
CA LEU A 52 -5.36 -11.30 -5.07
C LEU A 52 -3.95 -11.67 -4.58
N ASP A 53 -3.30 -12.59 -5.28
CA ASP A 53 -1.89 -12.93 -5.12
C ASP A 53 -1.12 -12.53 -6.38
N VAL A 54 -0.08 -11.72 -6.23
CA VAL A 54 0.66 -11.13 -7.34
C VAL A 54 2.13 -11.54 -7.26
N SER A 55 2.57 -12.36 -8.21
CA SER A 55 3.95 -12.82 -8.30
C SER A 55 4.94 -11.67 -8.60
N ASN A 56 6.06 -11.68 -7.88
CA ASN A 56 7.22 -10.79 -8.07
C ASN A 56 8.50 -11.56 -8.46
N ASP A 57 8.36 -12.82 -8.91
CA ASP A 57 9.48 -13.74 -9.13
C ASP A 57 10.48 -13.24 -10.18
N LYS A 58 10.01 -12.45 -11.16
CA LYS A 58 10.87 -11.89 -12.20
C LYS A 58 11.99 -11.04 -11.61
N PHE A 59 11.68 -10.10 -10.72
CA PHE A 59 12.70 -9.26 -10.13
C PHE A 59 13.60 -10.03 -9.16
N LYS A 60 13.04 -10.97 -8.40
CA LYS A 60 13.83 -11.87 -7.53
C LYS A 60 14.82 -12.70 -8.34
N SER A 61 14.41 -13.22 -9.50
CA SER A 61 15.28 -13.98 -10.42
C SER A 61 16.41 -13.13 -11.02
N LEU A 62 16.23 -11.81 -11.08
CA LEU A 62 17.23 -10.84 -11.54
C LEU A 62 18.15 -10.36 -10.40
N GLY A 63 18.00 -10.90 -9.17
CA GLY A 63 18.86 -10.60 -8.03
C GLY A 63 18.30 -9.55 -7.05
N LEU A 64 17.03 -9.17 -7.15
CA LEU A 64 16.40 -8.34 -6.13
C LEU A 64 16.26 -9.13 -4.82
N ASP A 65 16.87 -8.61 -3.75
CA ASP A 65 16.62 -9.03 -2.37
C ASP A 65 15.76 -7.96 -1.67
N PRO A 66 14.44 -8.16 -1.54
CA PRO A 66 13.53 -7.12 -1.08
C PRO A 66 13.59 -6.91 0.44
N ILE A 67 13.56 -5.65 0.86
CA ILE A 67 13.25 -5.29 2.25
C ILE A 67 11.73 -5.28 2.40
N LEU A 68 11.21 -6.05 3.35
CA LEU A 68 9.78 -6.14 3.64
C LEU A 68 9.37 -5.16 4.75
N LEU A 69 8.08 -4.81 4.79
CA LEU A 69 7.53 -3.85 5.76
C LEU A 69 7.66 -4.33 7.22
N ASP A 70 7.54 -5.63 7.43
CA ASP A 70 7.68 -6.33 8.71
C ASP A 70 9.13 -6.72 9.05
N SER A 71 10.09 -6.45 8.15
CA SER A 71 11.48 -6.81 8.36
C SER A 71 12.05 -6.12 9.59
N ALA A 72 12.84 -6.87 10.37
CA ALA A 72 13.57 -6.35 11.53
C ALA A 72 14.54 -5.20 11.19
N ALA A 73 14.80 -4.94 9.90
CA ALA A 73 15.61 -3.85 9.37
C ALA A 73 15.08 -2.43 9.68
N GLY A 74 13.97 -2.29 10.40
CA GLY A 74 13.61 -1.02 11.07
C GLY A 74 13.03 0.07 10.15
N LEU A 75 12.70 -0.23 8.89
CA LEU A 75 12.16 0.75 7.95
C LEU A 75 10.89 1.43 8.49
N LEU A 76 9.90 0.64 8.93
CA LEU A 76 8.67 1.21 9.46
C LEU A 76 8.90 1.97 10.77
N THR A 77 9.82 1.51 11.61
CA THR A 77 10.20 2.18 12.85
C THR A 77 10.84 3.55 12.57
N GLU A 78 11.77 3.62 11.62
CA GLU A 78 12.42 4.87 11.20
C GLU A 78 11.39 5.85 10.63
N VAL A 79 10.51 5.38 9.73
CA VAL A 79 9.44 6.21 9.16
C VAL A 79 8.54 6.76 10.26
N GLN A 80 8.14 5.95 11.24
CA GLN A 80 7.34 6.40 12.39
C GLN A 80 8.09 7.43 13.24
N GLN A 81 9.38 7.23 13.51
CA GLN A 81 10.20 8.19 14.28
C GLN A 81 10.27 9.55 13.57
N ILE A 82 10.47 9.55 12.24
CA ILE A 82 10.50 10.77 11.43
C ILE A 82 9.12 11.45 11.43
N ALA A 83 8.04 10.68 11.22
CA ALA A 83 6.68 11.21 11.25
C ALA A 83 6.35 11.88 12.59
N ASN A 84 6.69 11.23 13.71
CA ASN A 84 6.51 11.78 15.06
C ASN A 84 7.35 13.05 15.28
N LYS A 85 8.62 13.06 14.84
CA LYS A 85 9.50 14.23 14.96
C LYS A 85 8.94 15.48 14.27
N TYR A 86 8.27 15.30 13.14
CA TYR A 86 7.76 16.40 12.31
C TYR A 86 6.23 16.54 12.35
N GLU A 87 5.56 15.90 13.31
CA GLU A 87 4.10 15.87 13.42
C GLU A 87 3.47 17.27 13.47
N HIS A 88 4.15 18.22 14.11
CA HIS A 88 3.73 19.63 14.20
C HIS A 88 3.56 20.33 12.83
N ARG A 89 4.10 19.74 11.75
CA ARG A 89 3.95 20.25 10.37
C ARG A 89 2.73 19.66 9.65
N CYS A 90 2.05 18.68 10.26
CA CYS A 90 0.90 18.01 9.67
C CYS A 90 -0.38 18.81 9.90
N ASP A 91 -1.03 19.22 8.82
CA ASP A 91 -2.40 19.72 8.86
C ASP A 91 -3.37 18.53 8.88
N ARG A 92 -3.81 18.16 10.09
CA ARG A 92 -4.70 17.00 10.32
C ARG A 92 -6.06 17.15 9.62
N THR A 93 -6.48 18.36 9.26
CA THR A 93 -7.75 18.60 8.54
C THR A 93 -7.75 18.07 7.10
N LYS A 94 -6.56 17.71 6.58
CA LYS A 94 -6.34 17.18 5.22
C LYS A 94 -6.17 15.67 5.16
N VAL A 95 -6.14 14.97 6.30
CA VAL A 95 -5.92 13.51 6.35
C VAL A 95 -7.16 12.74 5.86
N VAL A 96 -8.35 13.20 6.23
CA VAL A 96 -9.62 12.54 5.83
C VAL A 96 -9.92 12.84 4.36
N SER A 97 -10.23 11.79 3.58
CA SER A 97 -10.60 11.94 2.17
C SER A 97 -11.84 12.80 2.01
N LYS A 98 -11.80 13.73 1.04
CA LYS A 98 -12.95 14.55 0.61
C LYS A 98 -13.39 14.23 -0.82
N SER A 99 -12.69 13.32 -1.49
CA SER A 99 -12.98 12.91 -2.86
C SER A 99 -13.63 11.54 -2.83
N TYR A 100 -14.82 11.43 -3.43
CA TYR A 100 -15.64 10.24 -3.45
C TYR A 100 -15.90 9.83 -4.90
N TRP A 101 -15.77 8.53 -5.21
CA TRP A 101 -16.02 8.04 -6.57
C TRP A 101 -17.47 8.23 -7.04
N ASN A 102 -18.44 8.12 -6.11
CA ASN A 102 -19.85 8.29 -6.46
C ASN A 102 -20.66 8.87 -5.29
N LYS A 103 -21.91 9.26 -5.56
CA LYS A 103 -22.83 9.82 -4.56
C LYS A 103 -23.13 8.87 -3.41
N GLY A 104 -23.07 7.55 -3.66
CA GLY A 104 -23.26 6.53 -2.64
C GLY A 104 -22.11 6.51 -1.63
N THR A 105 -20.87 6.53 -2.10
CA THR A 105 -19.69 6.59 -1.21
C THR A 105 -19.60 7.93 -0.47
N ALA A 106 -19.98 9.04 -1.12
CA ALA A 106 -20.10 10.35 -0.45
C ALA A 106 -21.13 10.31 0.70
N LYS A 107 -22.33 9.81 0.42
CA LYS A 107 -23.41 9.70 1.43
C LYS A 107 -23.03 8.76 2.58
N ALA A 108 -22.31 7.67 2.31
CA ALA A 108 -21.85 6.74 3.34
C ALA A 108 -20.86 7.42 4.32
N ALA A 109 -20.05 8.36 3.84
CA ALA A 109 -19.06 9.07 4.64
C ALA A 109 -19.64 10.18 5.52
N GLU A 110 -20.81 10.72 5.18
CA GLU A 110 -21.54 11.68 6.03
C GLU A 110 -22.03 11.05 7.35
N GLY A 111 -22.04 9.71 7.45
CA GLY A 111 -22.80 9.00 8.47
C GLY A 111 -22.04 8.36 9.64
N LYS A 112 -20.72 8.07 9.59
CA LYS A 112 -20.05 7.31 10.66
C LYS A 112 -18.54 7.56 10.78
N THR A 113 -18.11 7.98 11.97
CA THR A 113 -16.84 7.58 12.58
C THR A 113 -17.17 6.55 13.66
N VAL A 114 -16.76 5.29 13.46
CA VAL A 114 -16.85 4.28 14.54
C VAL A 114 -15.48 4.21 15.19
N ASP A 115 -15.39 4.70 16.42
CA ASP A 115 -14.19 4.53 17.25
C ASP A 115 -14.18 3.07 17.72
N VAL A 116 -13.28 2.26 17.15
CA VAL A 116 -13.12 0.87 17.61
C VAL A 116 -12.28 0.92 18.89
N GLY A 117 -12.96 1.26 19.99
CA GLY A 117 -12.41 1.12 21.33
C GLY A 117 -11.93 -0.30 21.56
N ALA A 118 -10.67 -0.41 21.98
CA ALA A 118 -9.96 -1.64 22.24
C ALA A 118 -10.81 -2.69 23.01
N LYS A 119 -11.22 -3.75 22.32
CA LYS A 119 -11.41 -5.09 22.90
C LYS A 119 -11.07 -6.14 21.85
N VAL A 120 -9.80 -6.54 21.79
CA VAL A 120 -9.47 -7.91 21.43
C VAL A 120 -9.22 -8.60 22.77
N SER A 121 -10.14 -9.48 23.13
CA SER A 121 -10.05 -10.36 24.29
C SER A 121 -8.83 -11.27 24.14
N ALA A 122 -8.19 -11.59 25.27
CA ALA A 122 -7.03 -12.46 25.38
C ALA A 122 -7.20 -13.82 24.69
#